data_AF-A0A3B5KQB7-F1
#
_entry.id   AF-A0A3B5KQB7-F1
#
_cell.length_a   1.000
_cell.length_b   1.000
_cell.length_c   1.000
_cell.angle_alpha   90.00
_cell.angle_beta   90.00
_cell.angle_gamma   90.00
#
_symmetry.space_group_name_H-M   'P 1'
#
loop_
_entity.id
_entity.type
_entity.pdbx_description
1 polymer ?
#
loop_
_entity_poly.entity_id
_entity_poly.type
_entity_poly.pdbx_seq_one_letter_code
_entity_poly.pdbx_strand_id
1 'polypeptide(L)' 'MLLDQRKIKPPFKPRIKTKRDVNNFDQDFTREEPVLTPVDDSIIKQINQDEFKGFSYFGDETS' A
#
# COMPACT_ATOMS: atom_id res chain seq x y z
N MET A 1 24.03 13.86 -4.72
CA MET A 1 23.88 15.08 -5.56
C MET A 1 22.59 15.82 -5.18
N LEU A 2 22.30 17.01 -5.73
CA LEU A 2 21.12 17.82 -5.32
C LEU A 2 19.77 17.12 -5.55
N LEU A 3 19.70 16.27 -6.59
CA LEU A 3 18.50 15.51 -6.94
C LEU A 3 18.16 14.47 -5.84
N ASP A 4 19.15 13.71 -5.38
CA ASP A 4 18.98 12.68 -4.34
C ASP A 4 18.50 13.27 -3.01
N GLN A 5 18.89 14.52 -2.73
CA GLN A 5 18.46 15.27 -1.54
C GLN A 5 17.09 15.93 -1.69
N ARG A 6 16.38 15.71 -2.82
CA ARG A 6 15.08 16.33 -3.14
C ARG A 6 15.10 17.87 -3.12
N LYS A 7 16.25 18.49 -3.43
CA LYS A 7 16.43 19.96 -3.42
C LYS A 7 16.06 20.64 -4.73
N ILE A 8 15.74 19.87 -5.78
CA ILE A 8 15.28 20.38 -7.07
C ILE A 8 13.76 20.30 -7.11
N LYS A 9 13.10 21.41 -7.48
CA LYS A 9 11.64 21.47 -7.59
C LYS A 9 11.14 20.58 -8.74
N PRO A 10 10.14 19.69 -8.51
CA PRO A 10 9.57 18.91 -9.59
C PRO A 10 8.90 19.79 -10.66
N PRO A 11 8.95 19.40 -11.94
CA PRO A 11 8.31 20.14 -13.02
C PRO A 11 6.77 20.05 -12.98
N PHE A 12 6.23 19.03 -12.30
CA PHE A 12 4.80 18.80 -12.12
C PHE A 12 4.45 18.64 -10.64
N LYS A 13 3.34 19.24 -10.22
CA LYS A 13 2.77 19.07 -8.88
C LYS A 13 1.33 18.58 -9.01
N PRO A 14 1.00 17.36 -8.54
CA PRO A 14 -0.36 16.85 -8.62
C PRO A 14 -1.32 17.69 -7.75
N ARG A 15 -2.59 17.72 -8.12
CA ARG A 15 -3.64 18.36 -7.34
C ARG A 15 -4.11 17.39 -6.25
N ILE A 16 -4.05 17.84 -5.00
CA ILE A 16 -4.46 17.06 -3.82
C ILE A 16 -5.32 17.99 -2.95
N LYS A 17 -6.57 17.62 -2.69
CA LYS A 17 -7.51 18.42 -1.90
C LYS A 17 -7.40 18.14 -0.39
N THR A 18 -7.19 16.87 -0.02
CA THR A 18 -7.14 16.43 1.38
C THR A 18 -6.09 15.33 1.57
N LYS A 19 -5.79 14.99 2.83
CA LYS A 19 -4.90 13.86 3.16
C LYS A 19 -5.45 12.48 2.75
N ARG A 20 -6.75 12.39 2.43
CA ARG A 20 -7.43 11.15 2.01
C ARG A 20 -7.88 11.22 0.55
N ASP A 21 -7.33 12.15 -0.23
CA ASP A 21 -7.72 12.34 -1.62
C ASP A 21 -7.26 11.16 -2.48
N VAL A 22 -8.18 10.56 -3.21
CA VAL A 22 -7.93 9.42 -4.09
C VAL A 22 -8.04 9.77 -5.59
N ASN A 23 -8.12 11.05 -5.94
CA ASN A 23 -8.31 11.50 -7.34
C ASN A 23 -7.17 11.11 -8.31
N ASN A 24 -6.02 10.64 -7.81
CA ASN A 24 -4.91 10.16 -8.63
C ASN A 24 -4.87 8.62 -8.76
N PHE A 25 -5.89 7.92 -8.26
CA PHE A 25 -6.11 6.48 -8.42
C PHE A 25 -7.28 6.23 -9.38
N ASP A 26 -7.33 5.04 -9.98
CA ASP A 26 -8.46 4.63 -10.80
C ASP A 26 -9.74 4.56 -9.94
N GLN A 27 -10.85 5.04 -10.51
CA GLN A 27 -12.11 5.10 -9.79
C GLN A 27 -12.69 3.71 -9.52
N ASP A 28 -12.36 2.72 -10.34
CA ASP A 28 -12.83 1.34 -10.17
C ASP A 28 -12.42 0.81 -8.78
N PHE A 29 -11.15 1.01 -8.37
CA PHE A 29 -10.69 0.58 -7.05
C PHE A 29 -11.23 1.43 -5.90
N THR A 30 -11.41 2.74 -6.10
CA THR A 30 -11.79 3.65 -5.00
C THR A 30 -13.30 3.64 -4.69
N ARG A 31 -14.11 3.10 -5.62
CA ARG A 31 -15.56 2.97 -5.48
C ARG A 31 -15.97 1.64 -4.87
N GLU A 32 -15.14 0.62 -5.00
CA GLU A 32 -15.36 -0.67 -4.35
C GLU A 32 -15.34 -0.52 -2.82
N GLU A 33 -16.21 -1.26 -2.14
CA GLU A 33 -16.14 -1.32 -0.68
C GLU A 33 -14.84 -2.04 -0.26
N PRO A 34 -14.12 -1.54 0.76
CA PRO A 34 -12.86 -2.11 1.20
C PRO A 34 -13.09 -3.38 2.02
N VAL A 35 -13.46 -4.48 1.34
CA VAL A 35 -13.73 -5.78 1.95
C VAL A 35 -12.67 -6.79 1.53
N LEU A 36 -12.32 -7.69 2.44
CA LEU A 36 -11.48 -8.84 2.11
C LEU A 36 -12.36 -9.89 1.43
N THR A 37 -11.90 -10.42 0.30
CA THR A 37 -12.57 -11.54 -0.36
C THR A 37 -12.59 -12.75 0.59
N PRO A 38 -13.76 -13.35 0.87
CA PRO A 38 -13.82 -14.57 1.67
C PRO A 38 -13.05 -15.70 0.98
N VAL A 39 -12.27 -16.46 1.75
CA VAL A 39 -11.51 -17.61 1.26
C VAL A 39 -11.99 -18.86 1.99
N ASP A 40 -12.07 -19.98 1.28
CA ASP A 40 -12.44 -21.27 1.86
C ASP A 40 -11.33 -21.79 2.79
N ASP A 41 -11.69 -22.16 4.02
CA ASP A 41 -10.77 -22.73 5.02
C ASP A 41 -9.99 -23.95 4.52
N SER A 42 -10.57 -24.74 3.61
CA SER A 42 -9.90 -25.90 3.01
C SER A 42 -8.69 -25.50 2.17
N ILE A 43 -8.74 -24.35 1.48
CA ILE A 43 -7.61 -23.80 0.74
C ILE A 43 -6.53 -23.34 1.71
N ILE A 44 -6.92 -22.61 2.76
CA ILE A 44 -5.97 -22.11 3.76
C ILE A 44 -5.19 -23.24 4.43
N LYS A 45 -5.86 -24.36 4.74
CA LYS A 45 -5.24 -25.55 5.35
C LYS A 45 -4.23 -26.26 4.45
N GLN A 46 -4.29 -26.07 3.12
CA GLN A 46 -3.34 -26.66 2.18
C GLN A 46 -2.07 -25.82 2.00
N ILE A 47 -2.08 -24.57 2.45
CA ILE A 47 -0.94 -23.67 2.33
C ILE A 47 0.10 -23.99 3.42
N ASN A 48 1.35 -24.19 3.02
CA ASN A 48 2.47 -24.38 3.95
C ASN A 48 2.77 -23.07 4.72
N GLN A 49 2.36 -23.01 5.98
CA GLN A 49 2.52 -21.80 6.81
C GLN A 49 3.98 -21.47 7.14
N ASP A 50 4.89 -22.45 7.08
CA ASP A 50 6.31 -22.22 7.35
C ASP A 50 6.97 -21.30 6.32
N GLU A 51 6.39 -21.17 5.11
CA GLU A 51 6.87 -20.23 4.08
C GLU A 51 6.72 -18.76 4.50
N PHE A 52 5.80 -18.47 5.44
CA PHE A 52 5.59 -17.12 5.97
C PHE A 52 6.41 -16.84 7.24
N LYS A 53 7.29 -17.76 7.64
CA LYS A 53 8.15 -17.56 8.82
C LYS A 53 9.08 -16.37 8.58
N GLY A 54 9.02 -15.38 9.47
CA GLY A 54 9.81 -14.15 9.37
C GLY A 54 9.18 -13.08 8.46
N PHE A 55 7.92 -13.25 8.04
CA PHE A 55 7.21 -12.26 7.22
C PHE A 55 6.93 -10.95 7.97
N SER A 56 6.70 -11.01 9.29
CA SER A 56 6.41 -9.82 10.08
C SER A 56 7.60 -8.86 10.14
N TYR A 57 7.36 -7.62 9.72
CA TYR A 57 8.30 -6.51 9.78
C TYR A 57 7.64 -5.30 10.43
N PHE A 58 8.35 -4.65 11.33
CA PHE A 58 7.99 -3.36 11.90
C PHE A 58 9.08 -2.39 11.50
N GLY A 59 8.70 -1.31 10.79
CA GLY A 59 9.66 -0.28 10.40
C GLY A 59 10.32 0.37 11.60
N ASP A 60 11.50 0.93 11.40
CA ASP A 60 12.26 1.61 12.46
C ASP A 60 11.53 2.84 13.05
N GLU A 61 10.44 3.30 12.41
CA GLU A 61 9.61 4.43 12.85
C GLU A 61 8.60 4.10 13.97
N THR A 62 8.55 2.84 14.44
CA THR A 62 7.65 2.43 15.53
C THR A 62 8.26 2.55 16.95
N SER A 63 9.37 3.28 17.12
CA SER A 63 9.96 3.63 18.44
C SER A 63 9.52 5.00 18.94
#